data_AF-A0A1V6PRH9-F1
#
_entry.id   AF-A0A1V6PRH9-F1
#
_cell.length_a   1.000
_cell.length_b   1.000
_cell.length_c   1.000
_cell.angle_alpha   90.00
_cell.angle_beta   90.00
_cell.angle_gamma   90.00
#
_symmetry.space_group_name_H-M   'P 1'
#
loop_
_entity.id
_entity.type
_entity.pdbx_description
1 polymer ?
#
loop_
_entity_poly.entity_id
_entity_poly.type
_entity_poly.pdbx_seq_one_letter_code
_entity_poly.pdbx_strand_id
1 'polypeptide(L)'
;MPSRNTKAITRIAIIGVGQVGAAAAYALILSSVASELLLVDIKTDLRDGQVRDLSDVSYSCNSGTRVRAATHKEASQCDIVVITAGSKSYRGMSYYMSMVLSNISSGETSVQHMWQKIAIIESINNAMKPFESGTILLIVANPVDLLTSFAQEHSGLPASQVLGSGTFLDSVRLRGILADKAGVRAYNLQSL
;
A
#
# COMPACT_ATOMS: atom_id res chain seq x y z
N MET A 1 8.24 -27.86 -26.95
CA MET A 1 6.95 -27.22 -26.61
C MET A 1 7.14 -26.43 -25.33
N PRO A 2 7.27 -25.09 -25.33
CA PRO A 2 7.28 -24.37 -24.06
C PRO A 2 5.84 -24.21 -23.60
N SER A 3 5.54 -24.71 -22.41
CA SER A 3 4.28 -24.53 -21.70
C SER A 3 4.06 -23.04 -21.45
N ARG A 4 3.09 -22.44 -22.15
CA ARG A 4 2.63 -21.08 -21.86
C ARG A 4 2.01 -21.06 -20.46
N ASN A 5 2.66 -20.34 -19.57
CA ASN A 5 2.20 -19.99 -18.24
C ASN A 5 0.80 -19.37 -18.34
N THR A 6 -0.21 -19.97 -17.71
CA THR A 6 -1.64 -19.66 -17.89
C THR A 6 -2.15 -18.46 -17.10
N LYS A 7 -1.28 -17.70 -16.42
CA LYS A 7 -1.70 -16.48 -15.69
C LYS A 7 -1.56 -15.25 -16.60
N ALA A 8 -2.50 -15.09 -17.53
CA ALA A 8 -2.55 -13.99 -18.49
C ALA A 8 -3.11 -12.67 -17.91
N ILE A 9 -3.50 -12.66 -16.62
CA ILE A 9 -4.18 -11.54 -15.96
C ILE A 9 -3.40 -11.21 -14.70
N THR A 10 -2.76 -10.03 -14.66
CA THR A 10 -2.10 -9.51 -13.46
C THR A 10 -3.14 -8.85 -12.56
N ARG A 11 -3.30 -9.36 -11.35
CA ARG A 11 -4.25 -8.85 -10.36
C ARG A 11 -3.51 -8.21 -9.19
N ILE A 12 -3.84 -6.95 -8.90
CA ILE A 12 -3.29 -6.22 -7.76
C ILE A 12 -4.44 -5.85 -6.83
N ALA A 13 -4.27 -6.08 -5.52
CA ALA A 13 -5.19 -5.61 -4.51
C ALA A 13 -4.57 -4.46 -3.71
N ILE A 14 -5.37 -3.46 -3.35
CA ILE A 14 -5.00 -2.38 -2.44
C ILE A 14 -5.92 -2.45 -1.23
N ILE A 15 -5.33 -2.65 -0.05
CA ILE A 15 -6.02 -2.69 1.23
C ILE A 15 -5.79 -1.35 1.94
N GLY A 16 -6.85 -0.55 2.01
CA GLY A 16 -6.88 0.79 2.58
C GLY A 16 -6.88 1.88 1.50
N VAL A 17 -8.07 2.31 1.06
CA VAL A 17 -8.25 3.34 0.02
C VAL A 17 -8.29 4.77 0.59
N GLY A 18 -7.38 5.05 1.52
CA GLY A 18 -7.08 6.42 1.94
C GLY A 18 -6.28 7.18 0.88
N GLN A 19 -5.70 8.33 1.24
CA GLN A 19 -4.93 9.16 0.30
C GLN A 19 -3.78 8.41 -0.40
N VAL A 20 -3.05 7.55 0.33
CA VAL A 20 -1.93 6.79 -0.23
C VAL A 20 -2.42 5.68 -1.15
N GLY A 21 -3.42 4.90 -0.72
CA GLY A 21 -4.00 3.82 -1.51
C GLY A 21 -4.64 4.32 -2.81
N ALA A 22 -5.41 5.41 -2.73
CA ALA A 22 -6.03 6.03 -3.90
C ALA A 22 -4.97 6.58 -4.90
N ALA A 23 -3.91 7.24 -4.40
CA ALA A 23 -2.83 7.71 -5.27
C ALA A 23 -2.06 6.56 -5.94
N ALA A 24 -1.80 5.47 -5.21
CA ALA A 24 -1.19 4.28 -5.76
C ALA A 24 -2.08 3.62 -6.82
N ALA A 25 -3.38 3.49 -6.54
CA ALA A 25 -4.37 2.97 -7.48
C ALA A 25 -4.40 3.78 -8.78
N TYR A 26 -4.45 5.10 -8.66
CA TYR A 26 -4.44 6.02 -9.79
C TYR A 26 -3.17 5.85 -10.65
N ALA A 27 -1.99 5.79 -10.01
CA ALA A 27 -0.73 5.58 -10.73
C ALA A 27 -0.67 4.22 -11.47
N LEU A 28 -1.22 3.16 -10.88
CA LEU A 28 -1.30 1.84 -11.50
C LEU A 28 -2.18 1.84 -12.77
N ILE A 29 -3.31 2.56 -12.72
CA ILE A 29 -4.24 2.67 -13.85
C ILE A 29 -3.59 3.43 -15.01
N LEU A 30 -2.96 4.58 -14.73
CA LEU A 30 -2.28 5.38 -15.73
C LEU A 30 -1.12 4.63 -16.40
N SER A 31 -0.43 3.80 -15.63
CA SER A 31 0.70 3.00 -16.13
C SER A 31 0.26 1.71 -16.81
N SER A 32 -1.03 1.37 -16.79
CA SER A 32 -1.61 0.12 -17.34
C SER A 32 -0.87 -1.15 -16.88
N VAL A 33 -0.41 -1.17 -15.62
CA VAL A 33 0.44 -2.26 -15.09
C VAL A 33 -0.37 -3.50 -14.75
N ALA A 34 -1.62 -3.34 -14.32
CA ALA A 34 -2.49 -4.42 -13.87
C ALA A 34 -3.72 -4.56 -14.77
N SER A 35 -4.14 -5.79 -15.01
CA SER A 35 -5.40 -6.09 -15.72
C SER A 35 -6.61 -5.90 -14.79
N GLU A 36 -6.45 -6.20 -13.50
CA GLU A 36 -7.50 -6.02 -12.50
C GLU A 36 -6.93 -5.37 -11.23
N LEU A 37 -7.64 -4.36 -10.73
CA LEU A 37 -7.33 -3.65 -9.50
C LEU A 37 -8.48 -3.82 -8.49
N LEU A 38 -8.18 -4.51 -7.40
CA LEU A 38 -9.14 -4.81 -6.34
C LEU A 38 -8.94 -3.81 -5.19
N LEU A 39 -10.01 -3.13 -4.79
CA LEU A 39 -9.99 -2.17 -3.70
C LEU A 39 -10.71 -2.74 -2.47
N VAL A 40 -10.03 -2.72 -1.33
CA VAL A 40 -10.56 -3.21 -0.04
C VAL A 40 -10.42 -2.10 1.01
N ASP A 41 -11.51 -1.77 1.68
CA ASP A 41 -11.50 -0.85 2.83
C ASP A 41 -12.65 -1.20 3.78
N ILE A 42 -12.49 -0.88 5.07
CA ILE A 42 -13.53 -1.03 6.08
C ILE A 42 -14.66 -0.02 5.84
N LYS A 43 -14.32 1.16 5.31
CA LYS A 43 -15.28 2.19 4.94
C LYS A 43 -15.79 1.94 3.53
N THR A 44 -16.88 1.18 3.43
CA THR A 44 -17.50 0.77 2.15
C THR A 44 -17.87 1.97 1.27
N ASP A 45 -18.43 3.03 1.86
CA ASP A 45 -18.84 4.22 1.09
C ASP A 45 -17.65 4.93 0.45
N LEU A 46 -16.53 5.03 1.19
CA LEU A 46 -15.29 5.59 0.66
C LEU A 46 -14.72 4.71 -0.45
N ARG A 47 -14.67 3.39 -0.22
CA ARG A 47 -14.20 2.41 -1.21
C ARG A 47 -15.02 2.51 -2.49
N ASP A 48 -16.33 2.49 -2.40
CA ASP A 48 -17.21 2.46 -3.57
C ASP A 48 -17.19 3.79 -4.33
N GLY A 49 -17.01 4.91 -3.62
CA GLY A 49 -16.68 6.20 -4.23
C GLY A 49 -15.38 6.14 -5.02
N GLN A 50 -14.30 5.65 -4.40
CA GLN A 50 -12.99 5.51 -5.06
C GLN A 50 -13.03 4.55 -6.25
N VAL A 51 -13.78 3.45 -6.17
CA VAL A 51 -13.98 2.52 -7.29
C VAL A 51 -14.59 3.25 -8.48
N ARG A 52 -15.62 4.08 -8.27
CA ARG A 52 -16.26 4.85 -9.34
C ARG A 52 -15.30 5.84 -9.96
N ASP A 53 -14.67 6.68 -9.14
CA ASP A 53 -13.73 7.71 -9.60
C ASP A 53 -12.56 7.10 -10.40
N LEU A 54 -11.98 6.00 -9.90
CA LEU A 54 -10.86 5.32 -10.57
C LEU A 54 -11.29 4.54 -11.81
N SER A 55 -12.53 4.04 -11.85
CA SER A 55 -13.09 3.43 -13.06
C SER A 55 -13.24 4.47 -14.16
N ASP A 56 -13.74 5.67 -13.83
CA ASP A 56 -13.87 6.78 -14.77
C ASP A 56 -12.51 7.19 -15.35
N VAL A 57 -11.46 7.21 -14.51
CA VAL A 57 -10.08 7.42 -14.96
C VAL A 57 -9.64 6.34 -15.94
N SER A 58 -9.90 5.07 -15.63
CA SER A 58 -9.54 3.94 -16.50
C SER A 58 -10.19 4.07 -17.88
N TYR A 59 -11.48 4.41 -17.92
CA TYR A 59 -12.21 4.67 -19.17
C TYR A 59 -11.64 5.87 -19.93
N SER A 60 -11.27 6.94 -19.23
CA SER A 60 -10.74 8.16 -19.86
C SER A 60 -9.39 7.96 -20.52
N CYS A 61 -8.53 7.11 -19.94
CA CYS A 61 -7.18 6.83 -20.41
C CYS A 61 -7.12 5.59 -21.32
N ASN A 62 -8.27 4.98 -21.64
CA ASN A 62 -8.40 3.72 -22.38
C ASN A 62 -7.48 2.61 -21.80
N SER A 63 -7.35 2.59 -20.48
CA SER A 63 -6.56 1.60 -19.76
C SER A 63 -7.29 0.26 -19.76
N GLY A 64 -6.55 -0.83 -19.91
CA GLY A 64 -7.10 -2.18 -19.77
C GLY A 64 -7.39 -2.58 -18.32
N THR A 65 -7.11 -1.70 -17.35
CA THR A 65 -7.26 -2.00 -15.92
C THR A 65 -8.72 -1.93 -15.49
N ARG A 66 -9.28 -3.07 -15.07
CA ARG A 66 -10.61 -3.12 -14.46
C ARG A 66 -10.53 -2.89 -12.96
N VAL A 67 -11.18 -1.82 -12.48
CA VAL A 67 -11.23 -1.48 -11.04
C VAL A 67 -12.52 -2.01 -10.42
N ARG A 68 -12.44 -2.62 -9.24
CA ARG A 68 -13.63 -3.02 -8.48
C ARG A 68 -13.41 -3.12 -6.98
N ALA A 69 -14.51 -3.11 -6.23
CA ALA A 69 -14.51 -3.49 -4.83
C ALA A 69 -14.23 -4.99 -4.65
N ALA A 70 -13.60 -5.33 -3.54
CA ALA A 70 -13.31 -6.72 -3.17
C ALA A 70 -13.32 -6.94 -1.66
N THR A 71 -13.32 -8.21 -1.28
CA THR A 71 -13.11 -8.68 0.09
C THR A 71 -11.64 -9.02 0.34
N HIS A 72 -11.25 -9.13 1.62
CA HIS A 72 -9.91 -9.59 2.00
C HIS A 72 -9.57 -10.97 1.42
N LYS A 73 -10.56 -11.88 1.35
CA LYS A 73 -10.36 -13.22 0.77
C LYS A 73 -10.08 -13.19 -0.72
N GLU A 74 -10.72 -12.29 -1.47
CA GLU A 74 -10.41 -12.12 -2.90
C GLU A 74 -9.06 -11.45 -3.11
N ALA A 75 -8.70 -10.50 -2.23
CA ALA A 75 -7.39 -9.85 -2.26
C ALA A 75 -6.25 -10.87 -2.07
N SER A 76 -6.42 -11.89 -1.23
CA SER A 76 -5.39 -12.91 -1.01
C SER A 76 -5.13 -13.83 -2.21
N GLN A 77 -5.97 -13.77 -3.24
CA GLN A 77 -5.82 -14.47 -4.51
C GLN A 77 -5.18 -13.58 -5.60
N CYS A 78 -4.71 -12.38 -5.23
CA CYS A 78 -4.00 -11.49 -6.14
C CYS A 78 -2.51 -11.82 -6.20
N ASP A 79 -1.87 -11.43 -7.31
CA ASP A 79 -0.42 -11.58 -7.47
C ASP A 79 0.33 -10.65 -6.52
N ILE A 80 -0.20 -9.44 -6.33
CA ILE A 80 0.36 -8.44 -5.42
C ILE A 80 -0.76 -7.89 -4.54
N VAL A 81 -0.52 -7.81 -3.23
CA VAL A 81 -1.41 -7.17 -2.26
C VAL A 81 -0.66 -6.03 -1.59
N VAL A 82 -1.09 -4.81 -1.84
CA VAL A 82 -0.53 -3.59 -1.27
C VAL A 82 -1.31 -3.19 -0.03
N ILE A 83 -0.65 -3.15 1.12
CA ILE A 83 -1.26 -2.78 2.40
C ILE A 83 -0.88 -1.34 2.73
N THR A 84 -1.82 -0.43 2.48
CA THR A 84 -1.75 0.99 2.83
C THR A 84 -2.59 1.31 4.07
N ALA A 85 -3.43 0.37 4.51
CA ALA A 85 -4.25 0.49 5.70
C ALA A 85 -3.40 0.68 6.96
N GLY A 86 -3.64 1.79 7.64
CA GLY A 86 -3.06 2.11 8.94
C GLY A 86 -3.81 3.28 9.54
N SER A 87 -3.79 3.41 10.87
CA SER A 87 -4.38 4.57 11.56
C SER A 87 -3.78 5.87 11.03
N LYS A 88 -4.62 6.90 10.85
CA LYS A 88 -4.19 8.22 10.35
C LYS A 88 -3.08 8.76 11.25
N SER A 89 -1.89 8.97 10.69
CA SER A 89 -0.88 9.84 11.29
C SER A 89 -1.20 11.27 10.87
N TYR A 90 -1.26 12.20 11.83
CA TYR A 90 -1.52 13.62 11.55
C TYR A 90 -0.40 14.17 10.66
N ARG A 91 -0.72 14.45 9.38
CA ARG A 91 0.23 14.96 8.39
C ARG A 91 0.55 16.43 8.69
N GLY A 92 1.83 16.80 8.65
CA GLY A 92 2.34 18.16 8.92
C GLY A 92 3.18 18.28 10.21
N MET A 93 3.23 17.22 11.01
CA MET A 93 3.96 17.17 12.26
C MET A 93 5.10 16.14 12.21
N SER A 94 6.24 16.43 12.84
CA SER A 94 7.31 15.42 13.07
C SER A 94 6.69 14.12 13.60
N TYR A 95 7.23 12.96 13.21
CA TYR A 95 6.79 11.65 13.74
C TYR A 95 6.66 11.68 15.28
N TYR A 96 7.63 12.32 15.94
CA TYR A 96 7.63 12.53 17.39
C TYR A 96 6.47 13.42 17.85
N MET A 97 6.13 14.46 17.11
CA MET A 97 5.07 15.40 17.45
C MET A 97 3.67 14.84 17.13
N SER A 98 3.52 14.01 16.09
CA SER A 98 2.31 13.20 15.91
C SER A 98 2.11 12.24 17.07
N MET A 99 3.21 11.67 17.60
CA MET A 99 3.23 10.84 18.82
C MET A 99 2.81 11.63 20.07
N VAL A 100 3.35 12.83 20.24
CA VAL A 100 3.06 13.69 21.41
C VAL A 100 1.65 14.25 21.35
N LEU A 101 1.19 14.68 20.18
CA LEU A 101 -0.16 15.23 20.04
C LEU A 101 -1.24 14.17 20.11
N SER A 102 -0.97 12.95 19.68
CA SER A 102 -1.91 11.85 19.92
C SER A 102 -2.02 11.53 21.41
N ASN A 103 -0.93 11.60 22.19
CA ASN A 103 -1.02 11.51 23.66
C ASN A 103 -1.90 12.62 24.24
N ILE A 104 -1.91 13.82 23.64
CA ILE A 104 -2.65 15.00 24.13
C ILE A 104 -4.12 14.99 23.68
N SER A 105 -4.43 14.51 22.47
CA SER A 105 -5.80 14.55 21.90
C SER A 105 -6.66 13.33 22.25
N SER A 106 -6.07 12.15 22.46
CA SER A 106 -6.80 10.91 22.79
C SER A 106 -6.41 10.26 24.11
N GLY A 107 -5.41 10.79 24.83
CA GLY A 107 -4.87 10.15 26.04
C GLY A 107 -4.12 8.84 25.76
N GLU A 108 -3.90 8.51 24.49
CA GLU A 108 -3.26 7.27 24.05
C GLU A 108 -1.76 7.48 23.86
N THR A 109 -0.96 6.74 24.63
CA THR A 109 0.50 6.71 24.57
C THR A 109 1.02 6.27 23.18
N SER A 110 2.26 6.67 22.86
CA SER A 110 3.01 6.25 21.67
C SER A 110 2.98 4.74 21.39
N VAL A 111 2.97 3.95 22.46
CA VAL A 111 2.96 2.49 22.41
C VAL A 111 1.58 1.95 22.02
N GLN A 112 0.49 2.54 22.52
CA GLN A 112 -0.89 2.12 22.19
C GLN A 112 -1.21 2.30 20.70
N HIS A 113 -0.75 3.39 20.08
CA HIS A 113 -0.92 3.60 18.63
C HIS A 113 -0.19 2.55 17.78
N MET A 114 0.98 2.10 18.25
CA MET A 114 1.74 1.05 17.58
C MET A 114 1.01 -0.29 17.67
N TRP A 115 0.49 -0.65 18.84
CA TRP A 115 -0.32 -1.86 19.03
C TRP A 115 -1.59 -1.86 18.17
N GLN A 116 -2.27 -0.73 18.04
CA GLN A 116 -3.43 -0.62 17.15
C GLN A 116 -3.05 -0.92 15.69
N LYS A 117 -1.91 -0.41 15.21
CA LYS A 117 -1.43 -0.66 13.84
C LYS A 117 -1.06 -2.13 13.63
N ILE A 118 -0.40 -2.74 14.62
CA ILE A 118 -0.09 -4.17 14.60
C ILE A 118 -1.40 -5.00 14.54
N ALA A 119 -2.38 -4.69 15.38
CA ALA A 119 -3.68 -5.37 15.40
C ALA A 119 -4.44 -5.23 14.07
N ILE A 120 -4.32 -4.09 13.38
CA ILE A 120 -4.88 -3.90 12.04
C ILE A 120 -4.21 -4.85 11.04
N ILE A 121 -2.88 -4.92 11.01
CA ILE A 121 -2.15 -5.83 10.12
C ILE A 121 -2.46 -7.30 10.44
N GLU A 122 -2.55 -7.64 11.72
CA GLU A 122 -2.92 -8.99 12.15
C GLU A 122 -4.33 -9.38 11.67
N SER A 123 -5.30 -8.48 11.87
CA SER A 123 -6.68 -8.66 11.41
C SER A 123 -6.75 -8.84 9.89
N ILE A 124 -6.04 -8.01 9.13
CA ILE A 124 -5.95 -8.09 7.68
C ILE A 124 -5.32 -9.42 7.24
N ASN A 125 -4.19 -9.82 7.83
CA ASN A 125 -3.53 -11.10 7.53
C ASN A 125 -4.43 -12.29 7.82
N ASN A 126 -5.11 -12.30 8.97
CA ASN A 126 -6.03 -13.38 9.34
C ASN A 126 -7.24 -13.45 8.40
N ALA A 127 -7.77 -12.30 7.96
CA ALA A 127 -8.86 -12.24 6.99
C ALA A 127 -8.47 -12.69 5.57
N MET A 128 -7.17 -12.62 5.25
CA MET A 128 -6.63 -13.03 3.95
C MET A 128 -6.20 -14.49 3.88
N LYS A 129 -5.89 -15.14 5.00
CA LYS A 129 -5.47 -16.55 4.99
C LYS A 129 -6.57 -17.49 4.47
N PRO A 130 -6.23 -18.52 3.68
CA PRO A 130 -4.90 -18.79 3.11
C PRO A 130 -4.59 -17.90 1.89
N PHE A 131 -3.31 -17.57 1.70
CA PHE A 131 -2.81 -16.84 0.54
C PHE A 131 -2.57 -17.79 -0.66
N GLU A 132 -2.65 -17.25 -1.89
CA GLU A 132 -2.19 -17.97 -3.07
C GLU A 132 -0.65 -18.12 -3.03
N SER A 133 -0.12 -19.26 -3.50
CA SER A 133 1.32 -19.60 -3.40
C SER A 133 2.27 -18.58 -4.05
N GLY A 134 1.78 -17.74 -4.94
CA GLY A 134 2.56 -16.72 -5.65
C GLY A 134 2.35 -15.29 -5.15
N THR A 135 1.51 -15.07 -4.15
CA THR A 135 1.15 -13.72 -3.69
C THR A 135 2.32 -13.02 -3.04
N ILE A 136 2.56 -11.77 -3.44
CA ILE A 136 3.51 -10.85 -2.82
C ILE A 136 2.74 -9.83 -1.97
N LEU A 137 3.07 -9.74 -0.68
CA LEU A 137 2.60 -8.68 0.21
C LEU A 137 3.56 -7.49 0.13
N LEU A 138 3.03 -6.30 -0.19
CA LEU A 138 3.77 -5.04 -0.17
C LEU A 138 3.21 -4.13 0.93
N ILE A 139 3.96 -3.95 2.01
CA ILE A 139 3.60 -3.08 3.13
C ILE A 139 4.06 -1.65 2.85
N VAL A 140 3.11 -0.72 2.87
CA VAL A 140 3.35 0.73 2.70
C VAL A 140 2.96 1.51 3.97
N ALA A 141 2.14 0.90 4.84
CA ALA A 141 1.76 1.48 6.11
C ALA A 141 2.99 1.73 7.01
N ASN A 142 3.01 2.87 7.70
CA ASN A 142 4.07 3.23 8.64
C ASN A 142 3.72 2.85 10.09
N PRO A 143 4.70 2.43 10.91
CA PRO A 143 6.13 2.28 10.59
C PRO A 143 6.43 1.03 9.74
N VAL A 144 6.97 1.23 8.53
CA VAL A 144 6.99 0.17 7.50
C VAL A 144 7.86 -1.01 7.88
N ASP A 145 9.03 -0.81 8.48
CA ASP A 145 9.95 -1.91 8.80
C ASP A 145 9.37 -2.84 9.87
N LEU A 146 8.79 -2.26 10.93
CA LEU A 146 8.14 -3.01 12.00
C LEU A 146 6.94 -3.80 11.47
N LEU A 147 6.07 -3.14 10.70
CA LEU A 147 4.86 -3.77 10.17
C LEU A 147 5.19 -4.84 9.11
N THR A 148 6.26 -4.66 8.34
CA THR A 148 6.77 -5.67 7.40
C THR A 148 7.28 -6.89 8.14
N SER A 149 8.11 -6.70 9.18
CA SER A 149 8.61 -7.80 10.01
C SER A 149 7.46 -8.56 10.69
N PHE A 150 6.48 -7.85 11.24
CA PHE A 150 5.30 -8.47 11.83
C PHE A 150 4.49 -9.25 10.80
N ALA A 151 4.24 -8.67 9.61
CA ALA A 151 3.52 -9.35 8.53
C ALA A 151 4.27 -10.59 8.03
N GLN A 152 5.60 -10.55 7.99
CA GLN A 152 6.44 -11.69 7.62
C GLN A 152 6.22 -12.88 8.56
N GLU A 153 6.28 -12.64 9.87
CA GLU A 153 6.13 -13.66 10.91
C GLU A 153 4.72 -14.25 10.94
N HIS A 154 3.70 -13.43 10.65
CA HIS A 154 2.30 -13.81 10.83
C HIS A 154 1.57 -14.20 9.54
N SER A 155 2.10 -13.90 8.35
CA SER A 155 1.42 -14.25 7.08
C SER A 155 1.54 -15.73 6.73
N GLY A 156 2.64 -16.39 7.14
CA GLY A 156 2.99 -17.74 6.70
C GLY A 156 3.59 -17.80 5.28
N LEU A 157 3.88 -16.65 4.68
CA LEU A 157 4.54 -16.55 3.37
C LEU A 157 6.07 -16.62 3.52
N PRO A 158 6.79 -17.12 2.50
CA PRO A 158 8.24 -16.99 2.38
C PRO A 158 8.75 -15.55 2.55
N ALA A 159 9.98 -15.40 3.02
CA ALA A 159 10.64 -14.10 3.20
C ALA A 159 10.71 -13.25 1.92
N SER A 160 10.88 -13.90 0.78
CA SER A 160 10.92 -13.25 -0.53
C SER A 160 9.57 -12.68 -0.99
N GLN A 161 8.47 -13.00 -0.31
CA GLN A 161 7.11 -12.60 -0.68
C GLN A 161 6.51 -11.53 0.23
N VAL A 162 7.24 -11.05 1.24
CA VAL A 162 6.77 -9.94 2.10
C VAL A 162 7.78 -8.81 2.03
N LEU A 163 7.38 -7.72 1.38
CA LEU A 163 8.22 -6.58 1.07
C LEU A 163 7.67 -5.34 1.76
N GLY A 164 8.55 -4.50 2.30
CA GLY A 164 8.21 -3.15 2.74
C GLY A 164 8.61 -2.12 1.68
N SER A 165 7.88 -1.01 1.57
CA SER A 165 8.34 0.13 0.75
C SER A 165 9.65 0.73 1.24
N GLY A 166 10.02 0.45 2.50
CA GLY A 166 11.24 0.92 3.15
C GLY A 166 11.39 2.44 3.06
N THR A 167 12.62 2.89 2.85
CA THR A 167 13.01 4.29 2.74
C THR A 167 12.94 4.84 1.31
N PHE A 168 12.28 4.14 0.38
CA PHE A 168 12.25 4.53 -1.03
C PHE A 168 11.75 5.97 -1.21
N LEU A 169 10.67 6.35 -0.53
CA LEU A 169 10.12 7.70 -0.61
C LEU A 169 11.05 8.74 0.02
N ASP A 170 11.76 8.40 1.10
CA ASP A 170 12.71 9.31 1.74
C ASP A 170 13.96 9.51 0.89
N SER A 171 14.39 8.49 0.17
CA SER A 171 15.47 8.57 -0.81
C SER A 171 15.10 9.48 -2.00
N VAL A 172 13.86 9.35 -2.51
CA VAL A 172 13.32 10.24 -3.55
C VAL A 172 13.23 11.68 -3.06
N ARG A 173 12.77 11.91 -1.82
CA ARG A 173 12.70 13.24 -1.21
C ARG A 173 14.07 13.88 -1.04
N LEU A 174 15.04 13.13 -0.51
CA LEU A 174 16.41 13.60 -0.34
C LEU A 174 17.00 14.02 -1.69
N ARG A 175 16.80 13.21 -2.72
CA ARG A 175 17.24 13.52 -4.09
C ARG A 175 16.62 14.80 -4.63
N GLY A 176 15.33 15.04 -4.38
CA GLY A 176 14.65 16.29 -4.74
C GLY A 176 15.25 17.52 -4.05
N ILE A 177 15.46 17.44 -2.73
CA ILE A 177 16.07 18.53 -1.95
C ILE A 177 17.48 18.83 -2.43
N LEU A 178 18.28 17.79 -2.74
CA LEU A 178 19.63 17.96 -3.27
C LEU A 178 19.62 18.56 -4.68
N ALA A 179 18.68 18.17 -5.53
CA ALA A 179 18.50 18.73 -6.87
C ALA A 179 18.18 20.22 -6.84
N ASP A 180 17.22 20.61 -6.01
CA ASP A 180 16.82 22.01 -5.84
C ASP A 180 17.99 22.86 -5.35
N LYS A 181 18.78 22.33 -4.40
CA LYS A 181 19.98 23.01 -3.90
C LYS A 181 21.10 23.12 -4.93
N ALA A 182 21.28 22.10 -5.77
CA ALA A 182 22.33 22.05 -6.77
C ALA A 182 21.93 22.71 -8.11
N GLY A 183 20.66 23.11 -8.29
CA GLY A 183 20.16 23.67 -9.54
C GLY A 183 20.14 22.67 -10.70
N VAL A 184 20.09 21.37 -10.40
CA VAL A 184 20.08 20.29 -11.40
C VAL A 184 18.78 19.49 -11.32
N ARG A 185 18.47 18.73 -12.37
CA ARG A 185 17.32 17.82 -12.34
C ARG A 185 17.59 16.65 -11.40
N ALA A 186 16.61 16.28 -10.57
CA ALA A 186 16.70 15.15 -9.64
C ALA A 186 17.08 13.82 -10.29
N TYR A 187 16.70 13.61 -11.55
CA TYR A 187 17.11 12.41 -12.31
C TYR A 187 18.64 12.27 -12.44
N ASN A 188 19.38 13.38 -12.43
CA ASN A 188 20.83 13.39 -12.60
C ASN A 188 21.60 13.16 -11.28
N LEU A 189 20.90 13.00 -10.15
CA LEU A 189 21.52 12.78 -8.85
C LEU A 189 21.32 11.33 -8.39
N GLN A 190 22.43 10.68 -8.07
CA GLN A 190 22.43 9.41 -7.34
C GLN A 190 22.70 9.70 -5.86
N SER A 191 21.72 9.38 -5.02
CA SER A 191 21.85 9.36 -3.57
C SER A 191 21.46 7.95 -3.11
N LEU A 192 22.39 7.27 -2.43
CA LEU A 192 22.16 5.97 -1.80
C LEU A 192 21.24 6.10 -0.58
#